data_AF-W2W9A9-F1
#
_entry.id   AF-W2W9A9-F1
#
_cell.length_a   1.000
_cell.length_b   1.000
_cell.length_c   1.000
_cell.angle_alpha   90.00
_cell.angle_beta   90.00
_cell.angle_gamma   90.00
#
_symmetry.space_group_name_H-M   'P 1'
#
loop_
_entity.id
_entity.type
_entity.pdbx_description
1 polymer ?
#
loop_
_entity_poly.entity_id
_entity_poly.type
_entity_poly.pdbx_seq_one_letter_code
_entity_poly.pdbx_strand_id
1 'polypeptide(L)'
;MTTAPTSHTRPGVSRLYDAGEGRWGTDETTFVRILFSSPREHLVLVNDIYKKKYVSDLEEAVRGEFSGYATEALVFYVRLALEPDMAIAIHFERMMKGLGTDEKGLSAAVIRYHWMQPRVEQLYEKLYGRSLEERIRTDTDANYGDRSHYCISRLMTTKAAARMNKIAIHDYFLSAE
;
A
#
# COMPACT_ATOMS: atom_id res chain seq x y z
N MET A 1 -12.50 2.86 24.07
CA MET A 1 -13.45 1.98 23.35
C MET A 1 -14.31 2.86 22.46
N THR A 2 -13.91 3.06 21.21
CA THR A 2 -14.68 3.86 20.24
C THR A 2 -15.61 2.92 19.52
N THR A 3 -16.91 3.02 19.76
CA THR A 3 -17.92 2.31 18.97
C THR A 3 -17.89 2.86 17.54
N ALA A 4 -17.47 2.04 16.58
CA ALA A 4 -17.47 2.43 15.17
C ALA A 4 -18.90 2.78 14.71
N PRO A 5 -19.10 3.85 13.91
CA PRO A 5 -20.43 4.30 13.51
C PRO A 5 -20.99 3.39 12.40
N THR A 6 -21.47 2.20 12.79
CA THR A 6 -22.07 1.20 11.89
C THR A 6 -23.30 1.68 11.13
N SER A 7 -23.92 2.80 11.54
CA SER A 7 -25.11 3.37 10.89
C SER A 7 -24.83 4.03 9.55
N HIS A 8 -23.64 4.59 9.33
CA HIS A 8 -23.31 5.33 8.10
C HIS A 8 -22.64 4.46 7.03
N THR A 9 -22.17 3.26 7.40
CA THR A 9 -21.43 2.36 6.50
C THR A 9 -22.32 1.63 5.50
N ARG A 10 -23.51 1.16 5.90
CA ARG A 10 -24.42 0.44 4.96
C ARG A 10 -24.89 1.30 3.79
N PRO A 11 -25.29 2.58 4.01
CA PRO A 11 -25.55 3.49 2.90
C PRO A 11 -24.31 3.74 2.02
N GLY A 12 -23.12 3.78 2.61
CA GLY A 12 -21.86 3.92 1.87
C GLY A 12 -21.58 2.77 0.91
N VAL A 13 -21.83 1.52 1.35
CA VAL A 13 -21.66 0.31 0.53
C VAL A 13 -22.61 0.28 -0.67
N SER A 14 -23.89 0.62 -0.45
CA SER A 14 -24.85 0.72 -1.57
C SER A 14 -24.42 1.79 -2.57
N ARG A 15 -24.04 2.98 -2.09
CA ARG A 15 -23.56 4.06 -2.97
C ARG A 15 -22.31 3.71 -3.76
N LEU A 16 -21.42 2.89 -3.20
CA LEU A 16 -20.22 2.44 -3.91
C LEU A 16 -20.60 1.50 -5.06
N TYR A 17 -21.52 0.56 -4.83
CA TYR A 17 -22.05 -0.31 -5.87
C TYR A 17 -22.82 0.47 -6.93
N ASP A 18 -23.71 1.38 -6.54
CA ASP A 18 -24.50 2.20 -7.46
C ASP A 18 -23.63 3.14 -8.32
N ALA A 19 -22.42 3.45 -7.84
CA ALA A 19 -21.41 4.24 -8.56
C ALA A 19 -20.49 3.40 -9.47
N GLY A 20 -20.48 2.08 -9.33
CA GLY A 20 -19.69 1.15 -10.16
C GLY A 20 -20.58 0.08 -10.78
N GLU A 21 -20.41 -1.16 -10.32
CA GLU A 21 -21.07 -2.36 -10.89
C GLU A 21 -22.61 -2.30 -11.02
N GLY A 22 -23.27 -1.44 -10.24
CA GLY A 22 -24.72 -1.24 -10.30
C GLY A 22 -25.22 -0.43 -11.49
N ARG A 23 -24.33 0.04 -12.37
CA ARG A 23 -24.66 0.86 -13.54
C ARG A 23 -23.80 0.51 -14.76
N TRP A 24 -24.21 1.02 -15.92
CA TRP A 24 -23.36 0.96 -17.12
C TRP A 24 -22.37 2.12 -17.10
N GLY A 25 -21.07 1.78 -17.12
CA GLY A 25 -19.97 2.73 -16.88
C GLY A 25 -19.86 3.14 -15.42
N THR A 26 -18.86 3.95 -15.08
CA THR A 26 -18.52 4.26 -13.68
C THR A 26 -18.77 5.73 -13.35
N ASP A 27 -19.40 6.01 -12.20
CA ASP A 27 -19.27 7.33 -11.54
C ASP A 27 -17.95 7.37 -10.78
N GLU A 28 -16.86 7.57 -11.53
CA GLU A 28 -15.49 7.56 -11.02
C GLU A 28 -15.30 8.53 -9.84
N THR A 29 -15.92 9.72 -9.93
CA THR A 29 -15.80 10.77 -8.91
C THR A 29 -16.40 10.30 -7.58
N THR A 30 -17.60 9.74 -7.61
CA THR A 30 -18.23 9.22 -6.39
C THR A 30 -17.49 7.99 -5.86
N PHE A 31 -17.05 7.09 -6.74
CA PHE A 31 -16.33 5.88 -6.36
C PHE A 31 -15.02 6.21 -5.63
N VAL A 32 -14.18 7.04 -6.26
CA VAL A 32 -12.89 7.49 -5.69
C VAL A 32 -13.12 8.27 -4.40
N ARG A 33 -14.10 9.18 -4.36
CA ARG A 33 -14.41 9.95 -3.14
C ARG A 33 -14.75 9.05 -1.96
N ILE A 34 -15.55 7.99 -2.16
CA ILE A 34 -15.91 7.05 -1.10
C ILE A 34 -14.67 6.30 -0.58
N LEU A 35 -13.80 5.83 -1.49
CA LEU A 35 -12.57 5.14 -1.11
C LEU A 35 -11.64 6.03 -0.30
N PHE A 36 -11.30 7.22 -0.79
CA PHE A 36 -10.30 8.10 -0.15
C PHE A 36 -10.82 8.85 1.08
N SER A 37 -12.14 8.99 1.24
CA SER A 37 -12.72 9.65 2.42
C SER A 37 -12.93 8.68 3.59
N SER A 38 -12.62 7.39 3.41
CA SER A 38 -12.84 6.36 4.41
C SER A 38 -11.54 6.02 5.13
N PRO A 39 -11.51 6.04 6.49
CA PRO A 39 -10.37 5.53 7.23
C PRO A 39 -10.23 4.02 7.02
N ARG A 40 -9.05 3.47 7.33
CA ARG A 40 -8.71 2.06 7.11
C ARG A 40 -9.76 1.11 7.69
N GLU A 41 -10.14 1.31 8.95
CA GLU A 41 -11.10 0.46 9.66
C GLU A 41 -12.48 0.48 9.00
N HIS A 42 -12.84 1.62 8.41
CA HIS A 42 -14.08 1.75 7.65
C HIS A 42 -13.99 0.98 6.33
N LEU A 43 -12.87 1.05 5.61
CA LEU A 43 -12.68 0.30 4.36
C LEU A 43 -12.71 -1.21 4.57
N VAL A 44 -12.15 -1.72 5.67
CA VAL A 44 -12.27 -3.13 6.05
C VAL A 44 -13.73 -3.52 6.24
N LEU A 45 -14.50 -2.73 7.00
CA LEU A 45 -15.91 -2.98 7.22
C LEU A 45 -16.74 -2.86 5.92
N VAL A 46 -16.44 -1.87 5.08
CA VAL A 46 -17.07 -1.70 3.77
C VAL A 46 -16.81 -2.94 2.92
N ASN A 47 -15.57 -3.43 2.84
CA ASN A 47 -15.21 -4.63 2.09
C ASN A 47 -15.97 -5.87 2.59
N ASP A 48 -16.05 -6.07 3.91
CA ASP A 48 -16.77 -7.20 4.49
C ASP A 48 -18.27 -7.17 4.19
N ILE A 49 -18.88 -5.98 4.19
CA ILE A 49 -20.30 -5.83 3.84
C ILE A 49 -20.49 -5.96 2.33
N TYR A 50 -19.58 -5.41 1.52
CA TYR A 50 -19.61 -5.49 0.06
C TYR A 50 -19.58 -6.96 -0.40
N LYS A 51 -18.63 -7.75 0.10
CA LYS A 51 -18.51 -9.22 -0.14
C LYS A 51 -19.76 -10.00 0.25
N LYS A 52 -20.50 -9.58 1.28
CA LYS A 52 -21.73 -10.25 1.74
C LYS A 52 -22.94 -9.88 0.89
N LYS A 53 -22.93 -8.70 0.28
CA LYS A 53 -24.07 -8.13 -0.44
C LYS A 53 -23.96 -8.37 -1.95
N TYR A 54 -22.75 -8.45 -2.47
CA TYR A 54 -22.41 -8.57 -3.89
C TYR A 54 -21.45 -9.74 -4.11
N VAL A 55 -21.26 -10.13 -5.37
CA VAL A 55 -20.44 -11.30 -5.75
C VAL A 55 -18.94 -10.97 -5.81
N SER A 56 -18.61 -9.67 -5.77
CA SER A 56 -17.26 -9.13 -5.88
C SER A 56 -16.78 -8.55 -4.56
N ASP A 57 -15.46 -8.36 -4.43
CA ASP A 57 -14.87 -7.53 -3.40
C ASP A 57 -14.43 -6.15 -3.88
N LEU A 58 -13.94 -5.30 -2.97
CA LEU A 58 -13.54 -3.94 -3.35
C LEU A 58 -12.41 -3.90 -4.37
N GLU A 59 -11.50 -4.87 -4.36
CA GLU A 59 -10.43 -4.92 -5.36
C GLU A 59 -11.00 -5.30 -6.72
N GLU A 60 -11.85 -6.32 -6.77
CA GLU A 60 -12.51 -6.77 -8.00
C GLU A 60 -13.38 -5.67 -8.59
N ALA A 61 -14.15 -4.96 -7.76
CA ALA A 61 -14.94 -3.81 -8.19
C ALA A 61 -14.05 -2.72 -8.82
N VAL A 62 -12.92 -2.37 -8.19
CA VAL A 62 -11.95 -1.41 -8.78
C VAL A 62 -11.42 -1.91 -10.14
N ARG A 63 -11.12 -3.21 -10.26
CA ARG A 63 -10.59 -3.78 -11.51
C ARG A 63 -11.61 -3.81 -12.64
N GLY A 64 -12.90 -3.95 -12.32
CA GLY A 64 -13.99 -3.90 -13.30
C GLY A 64 -14.27 -2.48 -13.80
N GLU A 65 -14.12 -1.49 -12.93
CA GLU A 65 -14.56 -0.12 -13.21
C GLU A 65 -13.47 0.80 -13.76
N PHE A 66 -12.19 0.55 -13.45
CA PHE A 66 -11.08 1.40 -13.87
C PHE A 66 -10.14 0.67 -14.84
N SER A 67 -9.35 1.43 -15.59
CA SER A 67 -8.27 0.89 -16.44
C SER A 67 -6.92 1.59 -16.24
N GLY A 68 -5.85 0.93 -16.70
CA GLY A 68 -4.49 1.48 -16.69
C GLY A 68 -3.97 1.83 -15.29
N TYR A 69 -3.23 2.94 -15.19
CA TYR A 69 -2.61 3.38 -13.93
C TYR A 69 -3.61 3.72 -12.83
N ALA A 70 -4.83 4.13 -13.17
CA ALA A 70 -5.88 4.41 -12.19
C ALA A 70 -6.25 3.15 -11.41
N THR A 71 -6.45 2.02 -12.12
CA THR A 71 -6.70 0.72 -11.50
C THR A 71 -5.55 0.32 -10.59
N GLU A 72 -4.31 0.47 -11.05
CA GLU A 72 -3.14 0.06 -10.26
C GLU A 72 -3.03 0.84 -8.94
N ALA A 73 -3.25 2.15 -8.99
CA ALA A 73 -3.22 3.02 -7.82
C ALA A 73 -4.36 2.71 -6.84
N LEU A 74 -5.59 2.54 -7.34
CA LEU A 74 -6.75 2.26 -6.52
C LEU A 74 -6.70 0.86 -5.90
N VAL A 75 -6.26 -0.15 -6.66
CA VAL A 75 -6.03 -1.51 -6.12
C VAL A 75 -4.95 -1.47 -5.04
N PHE A 76 -3.85 -0.75 -5.26
CA PHE A 76 -2.81 -0.61 -4.24
C PHE A 76 -3.35 0.06 -2.97
N TYR A 77 -4.16 1.12 -3.10
CA TYR A 77 -4.79 1.79 -1.97
C TYR A 77 -5.74 0.87 -1.19
N VAL A 78 -6.62 0.13 -1.88
CA VAL A 78 -7.53 -0.82 -1.26
C VAL A 78 -6.74 -1.92 -0.52
N ARG A 79 -5.75 -2.53 -1.17
CA ARG A 79 -4.89 -3.54 -0.53
C ARG A 79 -4.13 -2.99 0.66
N LEU A 80 -3.63 -1.75 0.58
CA LEU A 80 -2.93 -1.10 1.69
C LEU A 80 -3.87 -0.91 2.90
N ALA A 81 -5.15 -0.64 2.67
CA ALA A 81 -6.13 -0.58 3.75
C ALA A 81 -6.42 -1.98 4.35
N LEU A 82 -6.63 -2.99 3.50
CA LEU A 82 -7.02 -4.33 3.94
C LEU A 82 -5.85 -5.11 4.57
N GLU A 83 -4.75 -5.24 3.82
CA GLU A 83 -3.61 -6.10 4.13
C GLU A 83 -2.28 -5.34 3.87
N PRO A 84 -1.92 -4.38 4.73
CA PRO A 84 -0.86 -3.43 4.45
C PRO A 84 0.52 -4.09 4.26
N ASP A 85 0.87 -5.06 5.11
CA ASP A 85 2.18 -5.74 5.04
C ASP A 85 2.33 -6.50 3.70
N MET A 86 1.26 -7.18 3.24
CA MET A 86 1.26 -7.91 1.97
C MET A 86 1.24 -6.96 0.76
N ALA A 87 0.44 -5.89 0.83
CA ALA A 87 0.35 -4.89 -0.21
C ALA A 87 1.72 -4.25 -0.50
N ILE A 88 2.47 -3.91 0.55
CA ILE A 88 3.79 -3.31 0.45
C ILE A 88 4.81 -4.32 -0.10
N ALA A 89 4.79 -5.57 0.38
CA ALA A 89 5.69 -6.62 -0.12
C ALA A 89 5.51 -6.86 -1.64
N ILE A 90 4.27 -6.96 -2.10
CA ILE A 90 3.95 -7.11 -3.53
C ILE A 90 4.37 -5.84 -4.31
N HIS A 91 4.17 -4.66 -3.74
CA HIS A 91 4.55 -3.40 -4.38
C HIS A 91 6.07 -3.29 -4.58
N PHE A 92 6.87 -3.71 -3.58
CA PHE A 92 8.31 -3.83 -3.74
C PHE A 92 8.69 -4.73 -4.92
N GLU A 93 8.12 -5.95 -4.99
CA GLU A 93 8.41 -6.85 -6.10
C GLU A 93 8.00 -6.26 -7.45
N ARG A 94 6.86 -5.57 -7.53
CA ARG A 94 6.41 -4.93 -8.78
C ARG A 94 7.40 -3.89 -9.30
N MET A 95 8.04 -3.11 -8.43
CA MET A 95 9.00 -2.08 -8.84
C MET A 95 10.33 -2.65 -9.34
N MET A 96 10.65 -3.89 -8.97
CA MET A 96 11.88 -4.59 -9.37
C MET A 96 11.63 -5.62 -10.48
N LYS A 97 10.37 -5.90 -10.82
CA LYS A 97 10.01 -6.90 -11.83
C LYS A 97 9.97 -6.26 -13.20
N GLY A 98 10.81 -6.73 -14.13
CA GLY A 98 10.79 -6.33 -15.53
C GLY A 98 12.18 -6.00 -16.06
N LEU A 99 12.23 -5.29 -17.19
CA LEU A 99 13.48 -4.75 -17.74
C LEU A 99 13.76 -3.40 -17.06
N GLY A 100 14.54 -3.46 -15.98
CA GLY A 100 14.91 -2.29 -15.18
C GLY A 100 14.10 -2.18 -13.89
N THR A 101 14.48 -1.19 -13.07
CA THR A 101 13.95 -0.96 -11.73
C THR A 101 13.33 0.43 -11.68
N ASP A 102 12.14 0.58 -11.10
CA ASP A 102 11.62 1.91 -10.75
C ASP A 102 12.34 2.43 -9.50
N GLU A 103 13.55 2.95 -9.69
CA GLU A 103 14.42 3.39 -8.60
C GLU A 103 13.79 4.51 -7.74
N LYS A 104 13.05 5.42 -8.38
CA LYS A 104 12.37 6.54 -7.71
C LYS A 104 11.19 6.03 -6.89
N GLY A 105 10.37 5.15 -7.45
CA GLY A 105 9.30 4.49 -6.71
C GLY A 105 9.84 3.67 -5.54
N LEU A 106 10.90 2.89 -5.78
CA LEU A 106 11.51 2.01 -4.79
C LEU A 106 12.07 2.82 -3.62
N SER A 107 12.89 3.84 -3.88
CA SER A 107 13.42 4.73 -2.84
C SER A 107 12.32 5.43 -2.03
N ALA A 108 11.29 5.93 -2.69
CA ALA A 108 10.15 6.57 -2.01
C ALA A 108 9.37 5.58 -1.13
N ALA A 109 9.17 4.35 -1.58
CA ALA A 109 8.48 3.31 -0.83
C ALA A 109 9.29 2.86 0.40
N VAL A 110 10.61 2.69 0.28
CA VAL A 110 11.50 2.37 1.41
C VAL A 110 11.37 3.42 2.52
N ILE A 111 11.45 4.71 2.16
CA ILE A 111 11.35 5.81 3.13
C ILE A 111 9.94 5.84 3.75
N ARG A 112 8.90 5.74 2.92
CA ARG A 112 7.49 5.83 3.35
C ARG A 112 7.12 4.71 4.32
N TYR A 113 7.59 3.49 4.07
CA TYR A 113 7.20 2.29 4.81
C TYR A 113 8.26 1.77 5.78
N HIS A 114 9.30 2.56 6.09
CA HIS A 114 10.40 2.16 6.98
C HIS A 114 9.95 1.60 8.34
N TRP A 115 8.86 2.13 8.90
CA TRP A 115 8.31 1.68 10.19
C TRP A 115 7.63 0.30 10.12
N MET A 116 7.22 -0.13 8.92
CA MET A 116 6.60 -1.45 8.66
C MET A 116 7.62 -2.49 8.19
N GLN A 117 8.81 -2.03 7.80
CA GLN A 117 9.82 -2.81 7.12
C GLN A 117 10.15 -4.14 7.83
N PRO A 118 10.30 -4.23 9.18
CA PRO A 118 10.58 -5.52 9.82
C PRO A 118 9.52 -6.58 9.58
N ARG A 119 8.23 -6.21 9.51
CA ARG A 119 7.14 -7.15 9.21
C ARG A 119 7.07 -7.48 7.73
N VAL A 120 7.28 -6.47 6.88
CA VAL A 120 7.27 -6.61 5.42
C VAL A 120 8.41 -7.50 4.95
N GLU A 121 9.62 -7.37 5.49
CA GLU A 121 10.78 -8.20 5.12
C GLU A 121 10.55 -9.67 5.46
N GLN A 122 10.05 -9.96 6.66
CA GLN A 122 9.71 -11.32 7.07
C GLN A 122 8.63 -11.94 6.17
N LEU A 123 7.62 -11.15 5.79
CA LEU A 123 6.58 -11.61 4.88
C LEU A 123 7.11 -11.78 3.46
N TYR A 124 7.93 -10.86 2.98
CA TYR A 124 8.53 -10.90 1.65
C TYR A 124 9.39 -12.16 1.48
N GLU A 125 10.23 -12.49 2.46
CA GLU A 125 11.04 -13.71 2.44
C GLU A 125 10.18 -14.98 2.37
N LYS A 126 9.07 -15.02 3.11
CA LYS A 126 8.10 -16.13 3.03
C LYS A 126 7.42 -16.24 1.67
N LEU A 127 7.12 -15.10 1.03
CA LEU A 127 6.42 -15.06 -0.26
C LEU A 127 7.32 -15.40 -1.45
N TYR A 128 8.59 -14.96 -1.41
CA TYR A 128 9.49 -15.03 -2.58
C TYR A 128 10.73 -15.91 -2.38
N GLY A 129 10.92 -16.46 -1.18
CA GLY A 129 12.04 -17.38 -0.87
C GLY A 129 13.42 -16.73 -0.86
N ARG A 130 13.50 -15.40 -0.86
CA ARG A 130 14.72 -14.59 -0.76
C ARG A 130 14.45 -13.32 0.02
N SER A 131 15.47 -12.76 0.67
CA SER A 131 15.30 -11.51 1.41
C SER A 131 15.04 -10.33 0.48
N LEU A 132 14.28 -9.34 0.96
CA LEU A 132 14.04 -8.10 0.22
C LEU A 132 15.34 -7.33 -0.04
N GLU A 133 16.28 -7.38 0.90
CA GLU A 133 17.62 -6.80 0.74
C GLU A 133 18.38 -7.44 -0.41
N GLU A 134 18.44 -8.77 -0.46
CA GLU A 134 19.09 -9.51 -1.54
C GLU A 134 18.42 -9.24 -2.88
N ARG A 135 17.07 -9.20 -2.90
CA ARG A 135 16.31 -8.85 -4.09
C ARG A 135 16.72 -7.50 -4.64
N ILE A 136 16.76 -6.47 -3.80
CA ILE A 136 17.11 -5.11 -4.20
C ILE A 136 18.55 -5.11 -4.70
N ARG A 137 19.48 -5.67 -3.90
CA ARG A 137 20.91 -5.70 -4.24
C ARG A 137 21.17 -6.35 -5.61
N THR A 138 20.55 -7.50 -5.88
CA THR A 138 20.74 -8.24 -7.15
C THR A 138 20.14 -7.52 -8.35
N ASP A 139 19.01 -6.83 -8.19
CA ASP A 139 18.43 -5.99 -9.24
C ASP A 139 19.30 -4.77 -9.53
N THR A 140 19.89 -4.20 -8.47
CA THR A 140 20.67 -2.97 -8.57
C THR A 140 22.11 -3.18 -9.04
N ASP A 141 22.72 -4.31 -8.70
CA ASP A 141 24.11 -4.65 -9.09
C ASP A 141 24.20 -5.04 -10.57
N ALA A 142 23.11 -5.47 -11.22
CA ALA A 142 23.11 -5.71 -12.66
C ALA A 142 23.28 -4.41 -13.49
N ASN A 143 22.99 -3.25 -12.89
CA ASN A 143 23.16 -1.91 -13.47
C ASN A 143 24.36 -1.20 -12.80
N TYR A 144 25.57 -1.72 -13.01
CA TYR A 144 26.85 -1.19 -12.52
C TYR A 144 27.10 0.23 -13.06
N GLY A 145 26.58 1.27 -12.37
CA GLY A 145 26.86 2.66 -12.73
C GLY A 145 26.16 3.73 -11.89
N ASP A 146 25.02 3.42 -11.27
CA ASP A 146 24.19 4.47 -10.68
C ASP A 146 24.27 4.55 -9.14
N ARG A 147 24.59 5.74 -8.62
CA ARG A 147 24.72 6.02 -7.18
C ARG A 147 23.38 5.92 -6.45
N SER A 148 22.27 6.06 -7.18
CA SER A 148 20.90 6.00 -6.66
C SER A 148 20.60 4.65 -5.98
N HIS A 149 21.12 3.56 -6.53
CA HIS A 149 20.99 2.21 -6.00
C HIS A 149 21.71 1.96 -4.68
N TYR A 150 22.92 2.50 -4.55
CA TYR A 150 23.68 2.45 -3.30
C TYR A 150 22.91 3.13 -2.16
N CYS A 151 22.22 4.24 -2.44
CA CYS A 151 21.37 4.92 -1.46
C CYS A 151 20.19 4.05 -1.03
N ILE A 152 19.53 3.33 -1.94
CA ILE A 152 18.39 2.45 -1.61
C ILE A 152 18.85 1.26 -0.77
N SER A 153 19.90 0.56 -1.19
CA SER A 153 20.47 -0.56 -0.41
C SER A 153 20.96 -0.08 0.96
N ARG A 154 21.58 1.10 1.04
CA ARG A 154 22.02 1.69 2.31
C ARG A 154 20.85 2.14 3.19
N LEU A 155 19.75 2.65 2.63
CA LEU A 155 18.52 2.96 3.39
C LEU A 155 17.87 1.70 3.96
N MET A 156 17.90 0.58 3.23
CA MET A 156 17.39 -0.71 3.71
C MET A 156 18.29 -1.35 4.77
N THR A 157 19.61 -1.38 4.55
CA THR A 157 20.60 -2.05 5.42
C THR A 157 20.96 -1.24 6.65
N THR A 158 20.85 0.09 6.59
CA THR A 158 21.16 0.88 7.76
C THR A 158 20.04 0.74 8.79
N LYS A 159 20.41 0.13 9.92
CA LYS A 159 19.94 0.47 11.26
C LYS A 159 19.88 2.00 11.55
N ALA A 160 20.24 2.88 10.60
CA ALA A 160 20.04 4.31 10.64
C ALA A 160 18.56 4.72 10.56
N ALA A 161 17.67 3.96 9.92
CA ALA A 161 16.23 4.21 10.06
C ALA A 161 15.75 3.98 11.51
N ALA A 162 16.25 2.93 12.17
CA ALA A 162 16.02 2.69 13.59
C ALA A 162 16.68 3.76 14.50
N ARG A 163 17.80 4.35 14.08
CA ARG A 163 18.48 5.47 14.78
C ARG A 163 17.78 6.82 14.53
N MET A 164 17.27 7.07 13.33
CA MET A 164 16.45 8.22 12.98
C MET A 164 15.12 8.19 13.73
N ASN A 165 14.52 7.02 13.91
CA ASN A 165 13.33 6.88 14.77
C ASN A 165 13.63 7.19 16.25
N LYS A 166 14.84 6.87 16.73
CA LYS A 166 15.27 7.21 18.09
C LYS A 166 15.54 8.70 18.28
N ILE A 167 16.02 9.40 17.25
CA ILE A 167 16.26 10.85 17.26
C ILE A 167 14.95 11.62 17.07
N ALA A 168 14.13 11.25 16.09
CA ALA A 168 12.87 11.93 15.78
C ALA A 168 11.82 11.79 16.90
N ILE A 169 11.74 10.64 17.58
CA ILE A 169 10.82 10.46 18.73
C ILE A 169 11.32 11.22 19.96
N HIS A 170 12.64 11.27 20.18
CA HIS A 170 13.25 12.00 21.30
C HIS A 170 13.10 13.51 21.14
N ASP A 171 13.30 14.04 19.93
CA ASP A 171 13.13 15.48 19.64
C ASP A 171 11.66 15.91 19.72
N TYR A 172 10.71 15.04 19.35
CA TYR A 172 9.28 15.30 19.49
C TYR A 172 8.83 15.34 20.97
N PHE A 173 9.40 14.48 21.83
CA PHE A 173 9.11 14.47 23.27
C PHE A 173 9.73 15.67 24.01
N LEU A 174 10.92 16.13 23.61
CA LEU A 174 11.57 17.31 24.20
C LEU A 174 10.94 18.64 23.76
N SER A 175 10.23 18.67 22.64
CA SER A 175 9.49 19.86 22.17
C SER A 175 8.08 20.00 22.76
N ALA A 176 7.64 19.03 23.57
CA ALA A 176 6.30 18.96 24.16
C ALA A 176 6.27 19.29 25.67
N GLU A 177 7.39 19.73 26.23
CA GLU A 177 7.52 20.36 27.57
C GLU A 177 7.92 21.84 27.42
#